data_AF-A0A0D3A0P5-F1
#
_entry.id   AF-A0A0D3A0P5-F1
#
_cell.length_a   1.000
_cell.length_b   1.000
_cell.length_c   1.000
_cell.angle_alpha   90.00
_cell.angle_beta   90.00
_cell.angle_gamma   90.00
#
_symmetry.space_group_name_H-M   'P 1'
#
loop_
_entity.id
_entity.type
_entity.pdbx_description
1 polymer ?
#
loop_
_entity_poly.entity_id
_entity_poly.type
_entity_poly.pdbx_seq_one_letter_code
_entity_poly.pdbx_strand_id
1 'polypeptide(L)' 'MTTAVSPVANAVVARSTFNSLRLGRTSQFVVGRLIRFWDSRNIKKNGEFMGITILLLDEL' A
#
# COMPACT_ATOMS: atom_id res chain seq x y z
N MET A 1 2.90 20.16 -37.16
CA MET A 1 2.68 18.89 -36.44
C MET A 1 2.91 19.14 -34.96
N THR A 2 1.84 19.44 -34.22
CA THR A 2 1.90 19.70 -32.78
C THR A 2 1.67 18.38 -32.06
N THR A 3 2.72 17.79 -31.51
CA THR A 3 2.62 16.65 -30.61
C THR A 3 1.90 17.09 -29.33
N ALA A 4 0.64 16.68 -29.19
CA ALA A 4 -0.06 16.81 -27.92
C ALA A 4 0.67 15.94 -26.90
N VAL A 5 1.34 16.57 -25.95
CA VAL A 5 1.90 15.91 -24.78
C VAL A 5 0.69 15.44 -23.98
N SER A 6 0.37 14.15 -24.06
CA SER A 6 -0.67 13.54 -23.24
C SER A 6 -0.27 13.75 -21.78
N PRO A 7 -1.05 14.48 -20.97
CA PRO A 7 -0.79 14.50 -19.54
C PRO A 7 -0.97 13.05 -19.09
N VAL A 8 0.10 12.43 -18.61
CA VAL A 8 -0.01 11.18 -17.85
C VAL A 8 -0.91 11.57 -16.69
N ALA A 9 -2.18 11.22 -16.80
CA ALA A 9 -3.16 11.51 -15.77
C ALA A 9 -2.63 10.80 -14.53
N ASN A 10 -2.14 11.58 -13.57
CA ASN A 10 -1.96 11.11 -12.20
C ASN A 10 -3.37 10.78 -11.75
N ALA A 11 -3.82 9.56 -12.04
CA ALA A 11 -5.09 9.05 -11.58
C ALA A 11 -5.02 9.17 -10.06
N VAL A 12 -5.78 10.11 -9.51
CA VAL A 12 -5.95 10.23 -8.07
C VAL A 12 -6.64 8.93 -7.65
N VAL A 13 -5.84 7.95 -7.24
CA VAL A 13 -6.36 6.69 -6.72
C VAL A 13 -7.06 7.07 -5.42
N ALA A 14 -8.38 6.89 -5.38
CA ALA A 14 -9.17 7.14 -4.19
C ALA A 14 -8.59 6.31 -3.04
N ARG A 15 -8.40 6.97 -1.89
CA ARG A 15 -7.93 6.30 -0.67
C ARG A 15 -9.05 5.42 -0.14
N SER A 16 -8.74 4.15 0.09
CA SER A 16 -9.62 3.22 0.78
C SER A 16 -9.44 3.38 2.30
N THR A 17 -10.54 3.27 3.04
CA THR A 17 -10.49 3.02 4.49
C THR A 17 -10.18 1.55 4.76
N PHE A 18 -9.69 1.21 5.94
CA PHE A 18 -9.44 -0.19 6.30
C PHE A 18 -10.70 -1.04 6.29
N ASN A 19 -11.84 -0.47 6.67
CA ASN A 19 -13.13 -1.18 6.62
C ASN A 19 -13.61 -1.47 5.17
N SER A 20 -13.12 -0.71 4.20
CA SER A 20 -13.50 -0.88 2.78
C SER A 20 -12.62 -1.89 2.04
N LEU A 21 -11.54 -2.39 2.66
CA LEU A 21 -10.62 -3.33 2.05
C LEU A 21 -11.31 -4.67 1.76
N ARG A 22 -11.16 -5.15 0.53
CA ARG A 22 -11.67 -6.45 0.09
C ARG A 22 -10.58 -7.27 -0.56
N LEU A 23 -10.58 -8.57 -0.29
CA LEU A 23 -9.74 -9.55 -0.98
C LEU A 23 -10.14 -9.64 -2.46
N GLY A 24 -9.16 -9.82 -3.35
CA GLY A 24 -9.41 -10.02 -4.78
C GLY A 24 -9.69 -8.75 -5.61
N ARG A 25 -9.64 -7.55 -5.00
CA ARG A 25 -9.57 -6.29 -5.76
C ARG A 25 -8.14 -6.03 -6.24
N THR A 26 -8.01 -5.24 -7.32
CA THR A 26 -6.74 -4.64 -7.76
C THR A 26 -6.10 -3.77 -6.66
N SER A 27 -4.89 -3.26 -6.90
CA SER A 27 -4.14 -2.44 -5.95
C SER A 27 -5.01 -1.36 -5.27
N GLN A 28 -5.01 -1.35 -3.93
CA GLN A 28 -5.76 -0.40 -3.10
C GLN A 28 -4.77 0.47 -2.34
N PHE A 29 -4.99 1.78 -2.35
CA PHE A 29 -4.18 2.72 -1.60
C PHE A 29 -4.88 3.05 -0.28
N VAL A 30 -4.15 2.96 0.82
CA VAL A 30 -4.63 3.24 2.18
C VAL A 30 -3.67 4.20 2.86
N VAL A 31 -4.20 5.00 3.79
CA VAL A 31 -3.39 5.81 4.70
C VAL A 31 -3.75 5.39 6.11
N GLY A 32 -2.75 5.16 6.95
CA GLY A 32 -2.97 4.78 8.34
C GLY A 32 -1.78 5.10 9.21
N ARG A 33 -2.07 5.26 10.51
CA ARG A 33 -1.07 5.53 11.53
C ARG A 33 -0.45 4.23 12.00
N LEU A 34 0.88 4.15 12.00
CA LEU A 34 1.60 3.00 12.54
C LEU A 34 1.54 2.98 14.06
N ILE A 35 0.87 1.98 14.63
CA ILE A 35 0.74 1.81 16.08
C ILE A 35 1.81 0.87 16.62
N ARG A 36 2.11 -0.21 15.87
CA ARG A 36 3.15 -1.16 16.26
C ARG A 36 3.81 -1.78 15.04
N PHE A 37 5.14 -1.88 15.12
CA PHE A 37 5.98 -2.66 14.23
C PHE A 37 6.58 -3.80 15.04
N TRP A 38 6.44 -5.03 14.56
CA TRP A 38 7.15 -6.18 15.14
C TRP A 38 8.38 -6.47 14.31
N ASP A 39 9.47 -6.86 14.97
CA ASP A 39 10.70 -7.25 14.28
C ASP A 39 10.41 -8.33 13.24
N SER A 40 10.81 -8.05 12.00
CA SER A 40 10.76 -9.05 10.92
C SER A 40 11.84 -10.09 11.18
N ARG A 41 11.46 -11.15 11.89
CA ARG A 41 12.30 -12.36 12.01
C ARG A 41 12.04 -13.35 10.88
N ASN A 42 11.16 -13.00 9.94
CA ASN A 42 10.81 -13.84 8.81
C ASN A 42 11.69 -13.47 7.60
N ILE A 43 12.98 -13.79 7.71
CA ILE A 43 13.96 -13.64 6.65
C ILE A 43 14.49 -15.05 6.35
N LYS A 44 14.42 -15.48 5.08
CA LYS A 44 14.99 -16.77 4.68
C LYS A 44 16.51 -16.76 4.83
N LYS A 45 17.12 -17.94 4.84
CA LYS A 45 18.59 -18.10 4.92
C LYS A 45 19.38 -17.39 3.81
N ASN A 46 18.73 -17.05 2.68
CA ASN A 46 19.30 -16.28 1.57
C ASN A 46 19.12 -14.75 1.73
N GLY A 47 18.57 -14.27 2.85
CA GLY A 47 18.26 -12.86 3.05
C GLY A 47 16.93 -12.41 2.42
N GLU A 48 16.15 -13.32 1.84
CA GLU A 48 14.86 -12.98 1.24
C GLU A 48 13.84 -12.68 2.33
N PHE A 49 13.28 -11.48 2.25
CA PHE A 49 12.22 -11.02 3.11
C PHE A 49 10.94 -11.85 2.89
N MET A 50 10.46 -12.52 3.92
CA MET A 50 9.23 -13.30 3.84
C MET A 50 8.00 -12.56 4.35
N GLY A 51 8.18 -11.53 5.18
CA GLY A 51 7.07 -10.73 5.65
C GLY A 51 7.36 -9.91 6.89
N ILE A 52 6.45 -8.97 7.16
CA ILE A 52 6.36 -8.20 8.39
C ILE A 52 4.97 -8.33 8.96
N THR A 53 4.87 -8.11 10.27
CA THR A 53 3.60 -7.86 10.93
C THR A 53 3.61 -6.42 11.42
N ILE A 54 2.56 -5.68 11.07
CA ILE A 54 2.35 -4.29 11.48
C ILE A 54 0.91 -4.12 11.96
N LEU A 55 0.70 -3.23 12.92
CA LEU A 55 -0.61 -2.80 13.37
C LEU A 55 -0.80 -1.33 12.98
N LEU A 56 -1.81 -1.08 12.15
CA LEU A 56 -2.17 0.24 11.67
C LEU A 56 -3.54 0.65 12.25
N LEU A 57 -3.71 1.94 12.48
CA LEU A 57 -5.00 2.58 12.78
C LEU A 57 -5.41 3.43 11.58
N ASP A 58 -6.69 3.36 11.20
CA ASP A 58 -7.22 4.12 10.07
C ASP A 58 -7.11 5.62 10.35
N GLU A 59 -6.76 6.41 9.33
CA GLU A 59 -6.71 7.86 9.44
C GLU A 59 -8.00 8.43 8.84
N LEU A 60 -8.89 8.93 9.71
CA LEU A 60 -10.16 9.56 9.31
C LEU A 60 -9.94 10.93 8.67
#